data_AF-A0A1H5U743-F1
#
_entry.id   AF-A0A1H5U743-F1
#
_cell.length_a   1.000
_cell.length_b   1.000
_cell.length_c   1.000
_cell.angle_alpha   90.00
_cell.angle_beta   90.00
_cell.angle_gamma   90.00
#
_symmetry.space_group_name_H-M   'P 1'
#
loop_
_entity.id
_entity.type
_entity.pdbx_description
1 polymer ?
#
loop_
_entity_poly.entity_id
_entity_poly.type
_entity_poly.pdbx_seq_one_letter_code
_entity_poly.pdbx_strand_id
1 'polypeptide(L)'
;MEIEEKNLIKKIRSSQACIKDGYQLYTANFRRIFRHTWALAIIFALITATASALPVLVSPTLVLPAFLLEVLSVILFLWTANRLLRKRQFLQPIEEAGINGWIRHLGMVILVGIVCLLIVSVLTLFTALPTIIMMAANWESQIGVIGGDPVGMPGYVTWLSIGAFLIAGFLQAYVWLTVICPFHLVHASIACQEKDRKEFNKKNYEKKNLIH
;
A
#
# COMPACT_ATOMS: atom_id res chain seq x y z
N MET A 1 -12.27 5.46 33.42
CA MET A 1 -12.11 6.46 32.34
C MET A 1 -10.73 7.11 32.33
N GLU A 2 -10.32 7.88 33.34
CA GLU A 2 -9.03 8.61 33.30
C GLU A 2 -7.77 7.71 33.27
N ILE A 3 -7.84 6.53 33.89
CA ILE A 3 -6.76 5.52 33.88
C ILE A 3 -6.68 4.85 32.50
N GLU A 4 -7.81 4.65 31.84
CA GLU A 4 -7.92 4.02 30.53
C GLU A 4 -7.40 4.95 29.42
N GLU A 5 -7.69 6.25 29.55
CA GLU A 5 -7.17 7.32 28.71
C GLU A 5 -5.65 7.52 28.90
N LYS A 6 -5.14 7.53 30.15
CA LYS A 6 -3.70 7.57 30.42
C LYS A 6 -2.98 6.33 29.89
N ASN A 7 -3.60 5.16 29.97
CA ASN A 7 -3.05 3.93 29.40
C ASN A 7 -3.05 3.97 27.88
N LEU A 8 -4.10 4.50 27.24
CA LEU A 8 -4.15 4.74 25.80
C LEU A 8 -3.05 5.72 25.36
N ILE A 9 -2.86 6.84 26.05
CA ILE A 9 -1.82 7.84 25.75
C ILE A 9 -0.41 7.26 25.94
N LYS A 10 -0.18 6.47 27.00
CA LYS A 10 1.10 5.80 27.25
C LYS A 10 1.38 4.69 26.23
N LYS A 11 0.32 4.01 25.77
CA LYS A 11 0.36 3.00 24.70
C LYS A 11 0.67 3.64 23.34
N ILE A 12 0.08 4.79 23.03
CA ILE A 12 0.35 5.58 21.81
C ILE A 12 1.80 6.08 21.77
N ARG A 13 2.42 6.36 22.92
CA ARG A 13 3.85 6.77 23.01
C ARG A 13 4.85 5.63 22.82
N SER A 14 4.46 4.37 23.02
CA SER A 14 5.35 3.24 22.78
C SER A 14 5.18 2.77 21.33
N SER A 15 6.16 3.08 20.47
CA SER A 15 6.18 2.61 19.07
C SER A 15 5.96 1.09 18.97
N GLN A 16 6.43 0.32 19.97
CA GLN A 16 6.21 -1.11 20.06
C GLN A 16 4.73 -1.49 20.28
N ALA A 17 3.99 -0.72 21.08
CA ALA A 17 2.57 -1.00 21.30
C ALA A 17 1.72 -0.65 20.08
N CYS A 18 2.08 0.43 19.35
CA CYS A 18 1.46 0.77 18.07
C CYS A 18 1.73 -0.31 17.00
N ILE A 19 2.98 -0.78 16.88
CA ILE A 19 3.36 -1.88 15.98
C ILE A 19 2.60 -3.16 16.34
N LYS A 20 2.53 -3.50 17.64
CA LYS A 20 1.80 -4.67 18.12
C LYS A 20 0.30 -4.58 17.81
N ASP A 21 -0.32 -3.43 18.03
CA ASP A 21 -1.73 -3.21 17.74
C ASP A 21 -2.02 -3.30 16.23
N GLY A 22 -1.16 -2.71 15.39
CA GLY A 22 -1.26 -2.81 13.93
C GLY A 22 -1.12 -4.24 13.43
N TYR A 23 -0.11 -4.96 13.92
CA TYR A 23 0.11 -6.36 13.59
C TYR A 23 -1.05 -7.24 14.03
N GLN A 24 -1.57 -7.03 15.24
CA GLN A 24 -2.72 -7.75 15.76
C GLN A 24 -3.98 -7.45 14.95
N LEU A 25 -4.21 -6.19 14.53
CA LEU A 25 -5.33 -5.81 13.67
C LEU A 25 -5.29 -6.58 12.34
N TYR A 26 -4.12 -6.64 11.69
CA TYR A 26 -3.94 -7.33 10.42
C TYR A 26 -4.08 -8.86 10.56
N THR A 27 -3.36 -9.47 11.50
CA THR A 27 -3.30 -10.93 11.65
C THR A 27 -4.59 -11.52 12.21
N ALA A 28 -5.21 -10.90 13.22
CA ALA A 28 -6.45 -11.39 13.80
C ALA A 28 -7.62 -11.35 12.82
N ASN A 29 -7.53 -10.52 11.77
CA ASN A 29 -8.61 -10.31 10.82
C ASN A 29 -8.23 -10.65 9.38
N PHE A 30 -7.10 -11.32 9.14
CA PHE A 30 -6.60 -11.61 7.80
C PHE A 30 -7.66 -12.25 6.90
N ARG A 31 -8.39 -13.25 7.41
CA ARG A 31 -9.49 -13.92 6.67
C ARG A 31 -10.61 -12.96 6.26
N ARG A 32 -10.92 -11.98 7.11
CA ARG A 32 -11.97 -10.98 6.85
C ARG A 32 -11.49 -9.95 5.83
N ILE A 33 -10.25 -9.47 5.95
CA ILE A 33 -9.62 -8.59 4.96
C ILE A 33 -9.64 -9.28 3.60
N PHE A 34 -9.12 -10.51 3.52
CA PHE A 34 -9.10 -11.31 2.31
C PHE A 34 -10.50 -11.48 1.69
N ARG A 35 -11.50 -11.87 2.49
CA ARG A 35 -12.89 -12.06 2.02
C ARG A 35 -13.53 -10.79 1.47
N HIS A 36 -13.07 -9.61 1.90
CA HIS A 36 -13.60 -8.35 1.39
C HIS A 36 -12.81 -7.78 0.22
N THR A 37 -11.50 -8.06 0.14
CA THR A 37 -10.64 -7.48 -0.89
C THR A 37 -10.34 -8.41 -2.05
N TRP A 38 -10.66 -9.72 -2.00
CA TRP A 38 -10.30 -10.68 -3.06
C TRP A 38 -10.83 -10.29 -4.44
N ALA A 39 -12.07 -9.81 -4.56
CA ALA A 39 -12.63 -9.40 -5.85
C ALA A 39 -11.86 -8.20 -6.42
N LEU A 40 -11.50 -7.24 -5.57
CA LEU A 40 -10.65 -6.10 -5.94
C LEU A 40 -9.23 -6.57 -6.32
N ALA A 41 -8.69 -7.56 -5.61
CA ALA A 41 -7.38 -8.15 -5.90
C ALA A 41 -7.37 -8.88 -7.26
N ILE A 42 -8.45 -9.55 -7.64
CA ILE A 42 -8.58 -10.16 -8.98
C ILE A 42 -8.60 -9.08 -10.06
N ILE A 43 -9.36 -8.00 -9.88
CA ILE A 43 -9.40 -6.90 -10.85
C ILE A 43 -8.01 -6.27 -10.99
N PHE A 44 -7.32 -6.03 -9.88
CA PHE A 44 -5.95 -5.54 -9.87
C PHE A 44 -4.99 -6.52 -10.58
N ALA A 45 -5.11 -7.83 -10.31
CA ALA A 45 -4.31 -8.87 -10.96
C ALA A 45 -4.51 -8.91 -12.47
N LEU A 46 -5.75 -8.74 -12.95
CA LEU A 46 -6.05 -8.69 -14.39
C LEU A 46 -5.43 -7.45 -15.05
N ILE A 47 -5.52 -6.28 -14.41
CA ILE A 47 -4.94 -5.05 -14.95
C ILE A 47 -3.42 -5.14 -14.98
N THR A 48 -2.80 -5.57 -13.87
CA THR A 48 -1.34 -5.72 -13.77
C THR A 48 -0.82 -6.78 -14.75
N ALA A 49 -1.48 -7.93 -14.86
CA ALA A 49 -1.10 -8.94 -15.84
C ALA A 49 -1.18 -8.44 -17.28
N THR A 50 -2.24 -7.67 -17.59
CA THR A 50 -2.37 -7.03 -18.91
C THR A 50 -1.25 -6.01 -19.15
N ALA A 51 -0.97 -5.15 -18.17
CA ALA A 51 0.10 -4.17 -18.25
C ALA A 51 1.45 -4.83 -18.50
N SER A 52 1.79 -5.90 -17.76
CA SER A 52 3.04 -6.64 -17.94
C SER A 52 3.08 -7.43 -19.26
N ALA A 53 1.94 -7.89 -19.76
CA ALA A 53 1.85 -8.63 -21.03
C ALA A 53 2.07 -7.76 -22.26
N LEU A 54 1.67 -6.48 -22.24
CA LEU A 54 1.75 -5.59 -23.41
C LEU A 54 3.19 -5.43 -23.95
N PRO A 55 4.20 -5.07 -23.13
CA PRO A 55 5.58 -4.99 -23.59
C PRO A 55 6.16 -6.34 -24.05
N VAL A 56 5.67 -7.41 -23.42
CA VAL A 56 6.21 -8.78 -23.52
C VAL A 56 5.64 -9.57 -24.69
N LEU A 57 4.42 -9.26 -25.14
CA LEU A 57 3.72 -10.01 -26.19
C LEU A 57 3.40 -9.18 -27.43
N VAL A 58 3.35 -7.85 -27.30
CA VAL A 58 2.94 -6.97 -28.39
C VAL A 58 4.11 -6.17 -28.94
N SER A 59 4.76 -5.35 -28.10
CA SER A 59 5.89 -4.54 -28.54
C SER A 59 6.70 -3.99 -27.35
N PRO A 60 8.05 -4.01 -27.41
CA PRO A 60 8.90 -3.47 -26.36
C PRO A 60 8.70 -1.95 -26.13
N THR A 61 8.19 -1.22 -27.13
CA THR A 61 7.92 0.23 -27.02
C THR A 61 6.83 0.58 -26.01
N LEU A 62 6.03 -0.40 -25.58
CA LEU A 62 4.92 -0.21 -24.63
C LEU A 62 5.34 -0.24 -23.16
N VAL A 63 6.63 -0.33 -22.82
CA VAL A 63 7.10 -0.36 -21.42
C VAL A 63 6.66 0.87 -20.63
N LEU A 64 6.86 2.07 -21.18
CA LEU A 64 6.51 3.31 -20.49
C LEU A 64 4.99 3.41 -20.21
N PRO A 65 4.09 3.21 -21.19
CA PRO A 65 2.66 3.24 -20.90
C PRO A 65 2.22 2.09 -19.98
N ALA A 66 2.84 0.90 -20.06
CA ALA A 66 2.57 -0.20 -19.14
C ALA A 66 2.96 0.13 -17.69
N PHE A 67 4.12 0.75 -17.49
CA PHE A 67 4.58 1.19 -16.17
C PHE A 67 3.65 2.28 -15.58
N LEU A 68 3.23 3.24 -16.40
CA LEU A 68 2.26 4.24 -15.96
C LEU A 68 0.92 3.61 -15.57
N LEU A 69 0.43 2.64 -16.34
CA LEU A 69 -0.77 1.88 -16.03
C LEU A 69 -0.63 1.12 -14.71
N GLU A 70 0.54 0.52 -14.45
CA GLU A 70 0.83 -0.19 -13.20
C GLU A 70 0.78 0.77 -12.00
N VAL A 71 1.47 1.91 -12.08
CA VAL A 71 1.44 2.94 -11.01
C VAL A 71 0.01 3.42 -10.73
N LEU A 72 -0.76 3.72 -11.79
CA LEU A 72 -2.16 4.12 -11.65
C LEU A 72 -3.00 3.00 -11.03
N SER A 73 -2.77 1.75 -11.42
CA SER A 73 -3.49 0.60 -10.87
C SER A 73 -3.24 0.44 -9.36
N VAL A 74 -2.00 0.65 -8.89
CA VAL A 74 -1.65 0.60 -7.46
C VAL A 74 -2.33 1.73 -6.70
N ILE A 75 -2.29 2.95 -7.22
CA ILE A 75 -2.94 4.12 -6.58
C ILE A 75 -4.45 3.88 -6.45
N LEU A 76 -5.10 3.45 -7.53
CA LEU A 76 -6.55 3.15 -7.54
C LEU A 76 -6.90 1.98 -6.62
N PHE A 77 -6.06 0.95 -6.58
CA PHE A 77 -6.22 -0.21 -5.71
C PHE A 77 -6.14 0.20 -4.23
N LEU A 78 -5.08 0.93 -3.83
CA LEU A 78 -4.91 1.40 -2.46
C LEU A 78 -6.05 2.33 -2.03
N TRP A 79 -6.45 3.26 -2.91
CA TRP A 79 -7.56 4.17 -2.64
C TRP A 79 -8.89 3.41 -2.44
N THR A 80 -9.20 2.49 -3.35
CA THR A 80 -10.45 1.69 -3.30
C THR A 80 -10.46 0.73 -2.11
N ALA A 81 -9.34 0.05 -1.85
CA ALA A 81 -9.19 -0.86 -0.73
C ALA A 81 -9.31 -0.13 0.61
N ASN A 82 -8.65 1.02 0.77
CA ASN A 82 -8.77 1.85 1.96
C ASN A 82 -10.22 2.32 2.15
N ARG A 83 -10.88 2.79 1.10
CA ARG A 83 -12.30 3.20 1.15
C ARG A 83 -13.22 2.04 1.56
N LEU A 84 -12.97 0.84 1.03
CA LEU A 84 -13.75 -0.35 1.33
C LEU A 84 -13.56 -0.79 2.80
N LEU A 85 -12.31 -0.83 3.27
CA LEU A 85 -11.98 -1.21 4.65
C LEU A 85 -12.55 -0.19 5.66
N ARG A 86 -12.50 1.11 5.36
CA ARG A 86 -13.14 2.17 6.17
C ARG A 86 -14.66 2.02 6.21
N LYS A 87 -15.31 1.85 5.05
CA LYS A 87 -16.79 1.68 4.99
C LYS A 87 -17.28 0.49 5.82
N ARG A 88 -16.48 -0.57 5.91
CA ARG A 88 -16.80 -1.78 6.69
C ARG A 88 -16.40 -1.68 8.16
N GLN A 89 -16.08 -0.47 8.65
CA GLN A 89 -15.65 -0.18 10.03
C GLN A 89 -14.47 -1.03 10.50
N PHE A 90 -13.69 -1.56 9.56
CA PHE A 90 -12.49 -2.34 9.89
C PHE A 90 -11.42 -1.44 10.50
N LEU A 91 -11.32 -0.25 9.94
CA LEU A 91 -10.50 0.85 10.42
C LEU A 91 -11.39 1.72 11.30
N GLN A 92 -10.97 1.95 12.54
CA GLN A 92 -11.72 2.80 13.46
C GLN A 92 -11.91 4.21 12.86
N PRO A 93 -13.11 4.79 12.97
CA PRO A 93 -13.33 6.18 12.58
C PRO A 93 -12.51 7.08 13.48
N ILE A 94 -11.69 7.93 12.88
CA ILE A 94 -10.80 8.87 13.56
C ILE A 94 -11.24 10.28 13.17
N GLU A 95 -11.31 11.18 14.15
CA GLU A 95 -11.54 12.61 13.92
C GLU A 95 -10.43 13.14 12.98
N GLU A 96 -10.82 13.68 11.83
CA GLU A 96 -9.85 14.07 10.80
C GLU A 96 -8.95 15.20 11.31
N ALA A 97 -7.64 14.95 11.29
CA ALA A 97 -6.67 16.02 11.42
C ALA A 97 -6.76 16.89 10.15
N GLY A 98 -7.07 18.18 10.31
CA GLY A 98 -7.06 19.12 9.19
C GLY A 98 -5.72 19.11 8.45
N ILE A 99 -5.69 19.61 7.20
CA ILE A 99 -4.50 19.60 6.32
C ILE A 99 -3.25 20.19 7.02
N ASN A 100 -3.45 21.24 7.84
CA ASN A 100 -2.36 21.86 8.61
C ASN A 100 -1.73 20.91 9.65
N GLY A 101 -2.49 19.95 10.17
CA GLY A 101 -1.97 18.89 11.04
C GLY A 101 -1.04 17.95 10.27
N TRP A 102 -1.45 17.52 9.07
CA TRP A 102 -0.62 16.68 8.20
C TRP A 102 0.72 17.34 7.83
N ILE A 103 0.67 18.62 7.46
CA ILE A 103 1.88 19.39 7.10
C ILE A 103 2.84 19.50 8.30
N ARG A 104 2.32 19.69 9.50
CA ARG A 104 3.13 19.78 10.73
C ARG A 104 3.81 18.47 11.11
N HIS A 105 3.21 17.35 10.75
CA HIS A 105 3.73 16.00 11.06
C HIS A 105 4.32 15.29 9.84
N LEU A 106 4.75 16.05 8.82
CA LEU A 106 5.34 15.50 7.58
C LEU A 106 6.52 14.57 7.85
N GLY A 107 7.37 14.88 8.84
CA GLY A 107 8.51 14.03 9.17
C GLY A 107 8.09 12.59 9.54
N MET A 108 7.01 12.43 10.29
CA MET A 108 6.47 11.12 10.66
C MET A 108 5.86 10.40 9.44
N VAL A 109 5.09 11.12 8.63
CA VAL A 109 4.46 10.57 7.41
C VAL A 109 5.53 10.10 6.42
N ILE A 110 6.57 10.90 6.19
CA ILE A 110 7.68 10.56 5.30
C ILE A 110 8.46 9.38 5.85
N LEU A 111 8.79 9.37 7.15
CA LEU A 111 9.52 8.26 7.77
C LEU A 111 8.78 6.94 7.62
N VAL A 112 7.50 6.88 8.00
CA VAL A 112 6.70 5.66 7.85
C VAL A 112 6.51 5.30 6.38
N GLY A 113 6.33 6.31 5.51
CA GLY A 113 6.26 6.10 4.07
C GLY A 113 7.51 5.41 3.51
N ILE A 114 8.71 5.90 3.85
CA ILE A 114 9.98 5.30 3.43
C ILE A 114 10.10 3.86 3.94
N VAL A 115 9.81 3.62 5.22
CA VAL A 115 9.88 2.26 5.80
C VAL A 115 8.91 1.30 5.10
N CYS A 116 7.67 1.74 4.86
CA CYS A 116 6.68 0.95 4.12
C CYS A 116 7.14 0.66 2.68
N LEU A 117 7.68 1.66 1.98
CA LEU A 117 8.18 1.49 0.62
C LEU A 117 9.38 0.54 0.55
N LEU A 118 10.28 0.57 1.53
CA LEU A 118 11.39 -0.38 1.61
C LEU A 118 10.91 -1.82 1.85
N ILE A 119 9.93 -2.01 2.73
CA ILE A 119 9.37 -3.35 2.98
C ILE A 119 8.63 -3.86 1.73
N VAL A 120 7.81 -3.01 1.13
CA VAL A 120 7.06 -3.35 -0.10
C VAL A 120 8.01 -3.62 -1.25
N SER A 121 9.08 -2.84 -1.44
CA SER A 121 10.03 -3.07 -2.55
C SER A 121 10.71 -4.43 -2.43
N VAL A 122 11.14 -4.81 -1.23
CA VAL A 122 11.74 -6.13 -0.97
C VAL A 122 10.73 -7.23 -1.28
N LEU A 123 9.52 -7.16 -0.73
CA LEU A 123 8.46 -8.15 -0.98
C LEU A 123 8.07 -8.22 -2.46
N THR A 124 8.10 -7.07 -3.15
CA THR A 124 7.80 -6.98 -4.56
C THR A 124 8.84 -7.65 -5.41
N LEU A 125 10.12 -7.44 -5.13
CA LEU A 125 11.19 -8.16 -5.81
C LEU A 125 11.00 -9.66 -5.69
N PHE A 126 10.77 -10.18 -4.48
CA PHE A 126 10.56 -11.61 -4.25
C PHE A 126 9.35 -12.18 -4.99
N THR A 127 8.20 -11.51 -4.92
CA THR A 127 6.96 -12.01 -5.53
C THR A 127 6.91 -11.81 -7.05
N ALA A 128 7.63 -10.82 -7.57
CA ALA A 128 7.72 -10.55 -9.01
C ALA A 128 8.91 -11.24 -9.70
N LEU A 129 9.77 -11.97 -8.99
CA LEU A 129 10.91 -12.70 -9.60
C LEU A 129 10.51 -13.52 -10.83
N PRO A 130 9.44 -14.35 -10.80
CA PRO A 130 9.05 -15.12 -11.97
C PRO A 130 8.67 -14.23 -13.15
N THR A 131 7.97 -13.13 -12.87
CA THR A 131 7.55 -12.13 -13.87
C THR A 131 8.75 -11.42 -14.49
N ILE A 132 9.73 -11.03 -13.68
CA ILE A 132 10.95 -10.35 -14.15
C ILE A 132 11.77 -11.28 -15.06
N ILE A 133 11.93 -12.54 -14.68
CA ILE A 133 12.66 -13.53 -15.50
C ILE A 133 11.96 -13.74 -16.84
N MET A 134 10.64 -13.95 -16.82
CA MET A 134 9.85 -14.12 -18.05
C MET A 134 9.90 -12.87 -18.93
N MET A 135 9.81 -11.68 -18.33
CA MET A 135 9.87 -10.43 -19.06
C MET A 135 11.24 -10.23 -19.71
N ALA A 136 12.34 -10.49 -19.00
CA ALA A 136 13.68 -10.38 -19.55
C ALA A 136 13.92 -11.37 -20.70
N ALA A 137 13.50 -12.64 -20.55
CA ALA A 137 13.62 -13.64 -21.60
C ALA A 137 12.85 -13.23 -22.87
N ASN A 138 11.60 -12.78 -22.71
CA ASN A 138 10.74 -12.35 -23.81
C ASN A 138 11.24 -11.05 -24.46
N TRP A 139 11.83 -10.15 -23.69
CA TRP A 139 12.43 -8.92 -24.18
C TRP A 139 13.58 -9.18 -25.14
N GLU A 140 14.53 -10.03 -24.74
CA GLU A 140 15.69 -10.39 -25.56
C GLU A 140 15.27 -11.09 -26.85
N SER A 141 14.31 -12.02 -26.79
CA SER A 141 13.83 -12.69 -28.00
C SER A 141 13.15 -11.73 -28.96
N GLN A 142 12.41 -10.74 -28.48
CA GLN A 142 11.78 -9.75 -29.36
C GLN A 142 12.82 -8.82 -30.01
N ILE A 143 13.88 -8.45 -29.29
CA ILE A 143 14.98 -7.67 -29.87
C ILE A 143 15.66 -8.46 -31.00
N GLY A 144 15.91 -9.76 -30.82
CA GLY A 144 16.46 -10.62 -31.88
C GLY A 144 15.55 -10.66 -33.11
N VAL A 145 14.23 -10.80 -32.89
CA VAL A 145 13.24 -10.79 -33.98
C VAL A 145 13.21 -9.45 -34.73
N ILE A 146 13.29 -8.33 -34.02
CA ILE A 146 13.43 -7.00 -34.63
C ILE A 146 14.74 -6.91 -35.43
N GLY A 147 15.80 -7.58 -34.98
CA GLY A 147 17.09 -7.73 -35.67
C GLY A 147 17.06 -8.61 -36.91
N GLY A 148 15.94 -9.27 -37.21
CA GLY A 148 15.76 -10.14 -38.37
C GLY A 148 15.83 -11.64 -38.05
N ASP A 149 16.01 -12.01 -36.78
CA ASP A 149 15.99 -13.42 -36.38
C ASP A 149 14.57 -14.00 -36.48
N PRO A 150 14.42 -15.30 -36.78
CA PRO A 150 13.13 -15.96 -36.68
C PRO A 150 12.63 -15.95 -35.23
N VAL A 151 11.31 -16.00 -35.05
CA VAL A 151 10.70 -16.13 -33.72
C VAL A 151 11.14 -17.46 -33.11
N GLY A 152 12.07 -17.40 -32.16
CA GLY A 152 12.62 -18.58 -31.48
C GLY A 152 11.77 -19.11 -30.33
N MET A 153 10.68 -18.41 -29.98
CA MET A 153 9.85 -18.76 -28.81
C MET A 153 8.72 -19.73 -29.15
N PRO A 154 8.58 -20.83 -28.38
CA PRO A 154 7.43 -21.72 -28.50
C PRO A 154 6.12 -21.04 -28.13
N GLY A 155 5.03 -21.33 -28.85
CA GLY A 155 3.72 -20.70 -28.64
C GLY A 155 3.09 -20.90 -27.25
N TYR A 156 3.53 -21.90 -26.48
CA TYR A 156 3.07 -22.09 -25.09
C TYR A 156 3.62 -21.05 -24.12
N VAL A 157 4.75 -20.39 -24.44
CA VAL A 157 5.42 -19.39 -23.58
C VAL A 157 4.52 -18.18 -23.34
N THR A 158 3.69 -17.83 -24.32
CA THR A 158 2.66 -16.79 -24.20
C THR A 158 1.67 -17.10 -23.09
N TRP A 159 1.06 -18.29 -23.11
CA TRP A 159 0.09 -18.70 -22.11
C TRP A 159 0.71 -18.88 -20.73
N LEU A 160 1.95 -19.39 -20.68
CA LEU A 160 2.72 -19.49 -19.45
C LEU A 160 2.99 -18.11 -18.84
N SER A 161 3.37 -17.12 -19.66
CA SER A 161 3.64 -15.75 -19.22
C SER A 161 2.39 -15.10 -18.63
N ILE A 162 1.24 -15.23 -19.30
CA ILE A 162 -0.05 -14.70 -18.81
C ILE A 162 -0.39 -15.32 -17.44
N GLY A 163 -0.24 -16.63 -17.30
CA GLY A 163 -0.47 -17.32 -16.03
C GLY A 163 0.45 -16.82 -14.91
N ALA A 164 1.74 -16.69 -15.19
CA ALA A 164 2.73 -16.16 -14.25
C ALA A 164 2.39 -14.73 -13.81
N PHE A 165 2.03 -13.87 -14.75
CA PHE A 165 1.68 -12.47 -14.46
C PHE A 165 0.39 -12.36 -13.64
N LEU A 166 -0.61 -13.21 -13.88
CA LEU A 166 -1.83 -13.23 -13.08
C LEU A 166 -1.58 -13.66 -11.63
N ILE A 167 -0.80 -14.72 -11.43
CA ILE A 167 -0.46 -15.19 -10.08
C ILE A 167 0.37 -14.13 -9.35
N ALA A 168 1.38 -13.57 -10.01
CA ALA A 168 2.21 -12.51 -9.44
C ALA A 168 1.38 -11.26 -9.11
N GLY A 169 0.50 -10.81 -10.02
CA GLY A 169 -0.40 -9.67 -9.82
C GLY A 169 -1.36 -9.88 -8.64
N PHE A 170 -1.88 -11.09 -8.47
CA PHE A 170 -2.73 -11.42 -7.32
C PHE A 170 -1.96 -11.37 -6.00
N LEU A 171 -0.75 -11.94 -5.96
CA LEU A 171 0.12 -11.86 -4.77
C LEU A 171 0.50 -10.41 -4.46
N GLN A 172 0.81 -9.63 -5.49
CA GLN A 172 1.14 -8.21 -5.41
C GLN A 172 0.02 -7.39 -4.77
N ALA A 173 -1.25 -7.71 -5.07
CA ALA A 173 -2.38 -7.04 -4.43
C ALA A 173 -2.29 -7.11 -2.90
N TYR A 174 -1.90 -8.26 -2.35
CA TYR A 174 -1.77 -8.44 -0.89
C TYR A 174 -0.50 -7.84 -0.31
N VAL A 175 0.58 -7.75 -1.09
CA VAL A 175 1.77 -6.98 -0.72
C VAL A 175 1.41 -5.50 -0.56
N TRP A 176 0.74 -4.90 -1.56
CA TRP A 176 0.29 -3.51 -1.50
C TRP A 176 -0.72 -3.24 -0.38
N LEU A 177 -1.62 -4.19 -0.07
CA LEU A 177 -2.57 -4.05 1.05
C LEU A 177 -1.89 -3.84 2.40
N THR A 178 -0.64 -4.30 2.58
CA THR A 178 0.10 -4.11 3.85
C THR A 178 0.35 -2.65 4.18
N VAL A 179 0.36 -1.75 3.19
CA VAL A 179 0.59 -0.30 3.34
C VAL A 179 -0.57 0.40 4.06
N ILE A 180 -1.80 -0.11 3.95
CA ILE A 180 -3.00 0.59 4.45
C ILE A 180 -2.97 0.71 5.98
N CYS A 181 -2.56 -0.34 6.69
CA CYS A 181 -2.60 -0.36 8.16
C CYS A 181 -1.59 0.62 8.79
N PRO A 182 -0.29 0.65 8.39
CA PRO A 182 0.66 1.65 8.86
C PRO A 182 0.20 3.10 8.63
N PHE A 183 -0.34 3.40 7.45
CA PHE A 183 -0.83 4.75 7.16
C PHE A 183 -2.09 5.11 7.97
N HIS A 184 -2.95 4.15 8.29
CA HIS A 184 -4.06 4.37 9.21
C HIS A 184 -3.57 4.68 10.63
N LEU A 185 -2.54 3.97 11.11
CA LEU A 185 -1.93 4.24 12.42
C LEU A 185 -1.27 5.62 12.49
N VAL A 186 -0.58 6.05 11.42
CA VAL A 186 -0.02 7.40 11.33
C VAL A 186 -1.12 8.45 11.41
N HIS A 187 -2.23 8.24 10.67
CA HIS A 187 -3.38 9.13 10.76
C HIS A 187 -3.95 9.19 12.18
N ALA A 188 -4.08 8.04 12.86
CA ALA A 188 -4.54 7.95 14.24
C ALA A 188 -3.60 8.71 15.21
N SER A 189 -2.29 8.55 15.04
CA SER A 189 -1.31 9.24 15.88
C SER A 189 -1.34 10.75 15.69
N ILE A 190 -1.49 11.22 14.45
CA ILE A 190 -1.58 12.66 14.15
C ILE A 190 -2.83 13.24 14.80
N ALA A 191 -3.99 12.58 14.66
CA ALA A 191 -5.23 13.02 15.27
C ALA A 191 -5.13 13.12 16.81
N CYS A 192 -4.48 12.13 17.44
CA CYS A 192 -4.24 12.16 18.89
C CYS A 192 -3.33 13.32 19.31
N GLN A 193 -2.21 13.52 18.61
CA GLN A 193 -1.28 14.62 18.91
C GLN A 193 -1.91 16.01 18.70
N GLU A 194 -2.76 16.16 17.68
CA GLU A 194 -3.52 17.38 17.44
C GLU A 194 -4.53 17.66 18.56
N LYS A 195 -5.19 16.63 19.08
CA LYS A 195 -6.13 16.74 20.20
C LYS A 195 -5.42 17.16 21.48
N ASP A 196 -4.33 16.48 21.84
CA ASP A 196 -3.52 16.80 23.02
C ASP A 196 -3.02 18.26 22.99
N ARG A 197 -2.61 18.73 21.80
CA ARG A 197 -2.18 20.13 21.62
C ARG A 197 -3.33 21.11 21.82
N LYS A 198 -4.52 20.83 21.28
CA LYS A 198 -5.70 21.71 21.45
C LYS A 198 -6.07 21.82 22.94
N GLU A 199 -6.04 20.71 23.67
CA GLU A 199 -6.30 20.69 25.12
C GLU A 199 -5.24 21.46 25.91
N PHE A 200 -3.96 21.30 25.57
CA PHE A 200 -2.87 22.06 26.20
C PHE A 200 -3.00 23.57 25.98
N ASN A 201 -3.32 23.99 24.76
CA ASN A 201 -3.53 25.41 24.44
C ASN A 201 -4.75 25.98 25.17
N LYS A 202 -5.84 25.21 25.27
CA LYS A 202 -7.04 25.61 26.03
C LYS A 202 -6.72 25.82 27.51
N LYS A 203 -6.02 24.88 28.15
CA LYS A 203 -5.59 24.99 29.56
C LYS A 203 -4.69 26.21 29.79
N ASN A 204 -3.77 26.50 28.88
CA ASN A 204 -2.92 27.70 28.98
C ASN A 204 -3.71 29.00 28.82
N TYR A 205 -4.71 29.01 27.95
CA TYR A 205 -5.59 30.17 27.76
C TYR A 205 -6.44 30.44 29.01
N GLU A 206 -7.07 29.41 29.57
CA GLU A 206 -7.82 29.51 30.83
C GLU A 206 -6.94 29.99 31.99
N LYS A 207 -5.71 29.47 32.10
CA LYS A 207 -4.74 29.92 33.10
C LYS A 207 -4.39 31.40 32.94
N LYS A 208 -4.22 31.88 31.70
CA LYS A 208 -3.89 33.30 31.44
C LYS A 208 -5.06 34.23 31.80
N ASN A 209 -6.30 33.79 31.61
CA ASN A 209 -7.50 34.55 31.96
C ASN A 209 -7.82 34.55 33.45
N LEU A 210 -7.29 33.61 34.25
CA LEU A 210 -7.46 33.59 35.71
C LEU A 210 -6.48 34.50 36.47
N ILE A 211 -5.45 35.02 35.79
CA ILE A 211 -4.39 35.87 36.36
C ILE A 211 -4.67 37.37 36.11
N HIS A 212 -5.71 37.69 35.34
CA HIS A 212 -6.22 39.04 35.11
C HIS A 212 -7.61 39.18 35.75
#